data_AF-A0A967WD56-F1
#
_entry.id   AF-A0A967WD56-F1
#
_cell.length_a   1.000
_cell.length_b   1.000
_cell.length_c   1.000
_cell.angle_alpha   90.00
_cell.angle_beta   90.00
_cell.angle_gamma   90.00
#
_symmetry.space_group_name_H-M   'P 1'
#
loop_
_entity.id
_entity.type
_entity.pdbx_description
1 polymer ?
#
loop_
_entity_poly.entity_id
_entity_poly.type
_entity_poly.pdbx_seq_one_letter_code
_entity_poly.pdbx_strand_id
1 'polypeptide(L)' 'QVPASSILAVTFTNKAAREMRGRIEEMLQIPTRGMWVGTFHGLA' A
#
# COMPACT_ATOMS: atom_id res chain seq x y z
N GLN A 1 4.96 7.77 -16.58
CA GLN A 1 4.56 7.74 -15.15
C GLN A 1 3.61 6.57 -14.96
N VAL A 2 3.78 5.79 -13.90
CA VAL A 2 2.83 4.71 -13.54
C VAL A 2 1.85 5.28 -12.51
N PRO A 3 0.53 5.20 -12.73
CA PRO A 3 -0.45 5.61 -11.71
C PRO A 3 -0.31 4.77 -10.45
N ALA A 4 -0.44 5.38 -9.27
CA ALA A 4 -0.37 4.67 -7.99
C ALA A 4 -1.42 3.55 -7.88
N SER A 5 -2.57 3.71 -8.54
CA SER A 5 -3.63 2.70 -8.63
C SER A 5 -3.29 1.48 -9.47
N SER A 6 -2.22 1.54 -10.27
CA SER A 6 -1.71 0.41 -11.04
C SER A 6 -0.65 -0.41 -10.28
N ILE A 7 -0.41 -0.10 -8.99
CA ILE A 7 0.58 -0.78 -8.15
C ILE A 7 -0.14 -1.63 -7.10
N LEU A 8 0.24 -2.91 -7.03
CA LEU A 8 -0.21 -3.87 -6.05
C LEU A 8 0.91 -4.19 -5.06
N ALA A 9 0.74 -3.84 -3.78
CA ALA A 9 1.68 -4.16 -2.71
C ALA A 9 1.06 -5.12 -1.69
N VAL A 10 1.58 -6.35 -1.64
CA VAL A 10 1.13 -7.42 -0.72
C VAL A 10 2.13 -7.65 0.40
N THR A 11 1.61 -8.00 1.58
CA THR A 11 2.41 -8.33 2.76
C THR A 11 1.85 -9.56 3.48
N PHE A 12 2.62 -10.13 4.40
CA PHE A 12 2.18 -11.30 5.18
C PHE A 12 1.35 -10.93 6.42
N THR A 13 1.42 -9.69 6.91
CA THR A 13 0.73 -9.28 8.14
C THR A 13 0.06 -7.93 7.97
N ASN A 14 -1.06 -7.73 8.68
CA ASN A 14 -1.76 -6.44 8.69
C ASN A 14 -0.87 -5.30 9.23
N LYS A 15 0.05 -5.61 10.16
CA LYS A 15 1.02 -4.66 10.69
C LYS A 15 1.96 -4.15 9.60
N ALA A 16 2.53 -5.06 8.81
CA ALA A 16 3.41 -4.70 7.69
C ALA A 16 2.68 -3.86 6.64
N ALA A 17 1.45 -4.23 6.26
CA ALA A 17 0.64 -3.43 5.33
C ALA A 17 0.39 -2.01 5.85
N ARG A 18 0.10 -1.86 7.15
CA ARG A 18 -0.16 -0.56 7.78
C ARG A 18 1.10 0.30 7.87
N GLU A 19 2.22 -0.28 8.30
CA GLU A 19 3.51 0.43 8.39
C GLU A 19 4.01 0.85 7.00
N MET A 20 3.89 -0.03 6.00
CA MET A 20 4.26 0.29 4.62
C MET A 20 3.43 1.44 4.07
N ARG A 21 2.11 1.45 4.32
CA ARG A 21 1.23 2.55 3.92
C ARG A 21 1.69 3.89 4.51
N GLY A 22 1.94 3.93 5.83
CA GLY A 22 2.40 5.15 6.50
C GLY A 22 3.72 5.68 5.91
N ARG A 23 4.71 4.80 5.68
CA ARG A 23 5.99 5.18 5.07
C ARG A 23 5.83 5.78 3.67
N ILE A 24 4.89 5.27 2.86
CA ILE A 24 4.68 5.78 1.50
C ILE A 24 3.98 7.14 1.52
N GLU A 25 3.00 7.33 2.42
CA GLU A 25 2.35 8.63 2.63
C GLU A 25 3.35 9.70 3.08
N GLU A 26 4.22 9.35 4.03
CA GLU A 26 5.31 10.23 4.49
C GLU A 26 6.32 10.53 3.38
N MET A 27 6.68 9.55 2.55
CA MET A 27 7.68 9.74 1.50
C MET A 27 7.18 10.62 0.36
N LEU A 28 5.93 10.43 -0.06
CA LEU A 28 5.38 11.09 -1.23
C LEU A 28 4.59 12.36 -0.89
N GLN A 29 4.28 12.59 0.39
CA GLN A 29 3.47 13.72 0.87
C GLN A 29 2.10 13.79 0.17
N ILE A 30 1.59 12.64 -0.27
CA ILE A 30 0.27 12.48 -0.89
C ILE A 30 -0.48 11.36 -0.20
N PRO A 31 -1.83 11.41 -0.16
CA PRO A 31 -2.61 10.29 0.33
C PRO A 31 -2.34 9.03 -0.51
N THR A 32 -2.17 7.86 0.11
CA THR A 32 -2.10 6.58 -0.62
C THR A 32 -3.45 6.12 -1.16
N ARG A 33 -4.46 7.01 -1.11
CA ARG A 33 -5.85 6.78 -1.51
C ARG A 33 -5.88 6.49 -3.01
N GLY A 34 -5.86 5.20 -3.36
CA GLY A 34 -5.84 4.71 -4.74
C GLY A 34 -4.83 3.59 -4.98
N MET A 35 -3.76 3.50 -4.18
CA MET A 35 -2.78 2.41 -4.25
C MET A 35 -3.24 1.23 -3.41
N TRP A 36 -3.14 0.02 -3.95
CA TRP A 36 -3.51 -1.17 -3.21
C TRP A 36 -2.33 -1.62 -2.34
N VAL A 37 -2.54 -1.59 -1.01
CA VAL A 37 -1.60 -2.11 0.00
C VAL A 37 -2.36 -2.97 0.98
N GLY A 38 -2.09 -4.27 0.99
CA GLY A 38 -2.86 -5.24 1.76
C GLY A 38 -2.06 -6.48 2.15
N THR A 39 -2.76 -7.49 2.67
CA THR A 39 -2.17 -8.80 2.94
C THR A 39 -2.57 -9.80 1.87
N PHE A 40 -1.84 -10.91 1.74
CA PHE A 40 -2.21 -12.00 0.86
C PHE A 40 -3.64 -12.51 1.11
N HIS A 41 -4.09 -12.57 2.37
CA HIS A 41 -5.46 -12.94 2.72
C HIS A 41 -6.51 -11.96 2.18
N GLY A 42 -6.16 -10.68 1.99
CA GLY A 42 -7.07 -9.66 1.44
C GLY A 42 -7.19 -9.70 -0.09
N LEU A 43 -6.47 -10.61 -0.76
CA LEU A 43 -6.65 -10.92 -2.18
C LEU A 43 -7.57 -12.12 -2.42
N ALA A 44 -7.87 -12.89 -1.37
CA ALA A 44 -8.70 -14.09 -1.44
C ALA A 44 -10.20 -13.74 -1.50
#